data_AF-A0A536UQG7-F1
#
_entry.id   AF-A0A536UQG7-F1
#
_cell.length_a   1.000
_cell.length_b   1.000
_cell.length_c   1.000
_cell.angle_alpha   90.00
_cell.angle_beta   90.00
_cell.angle_gamma   90.00
#
_symmetry.space_group_name_H-M   'P 1'
#
loop_
_entity.id
_entity.type
_entity.pdbx_description
1 polymer ?
#
loop_
_entity_poly.entity_id
_entity_poly.type
_entity_poly.pdbx_seq_one_letter_code
_entity_poly.pdbx_strand_id
1 'polypeptide(L)'
;MSIAAYIREIGRGKEGARSLNALQAHDLMSQVLDGRVTDLEIGAFALAMRIKGESVDELTGFLEAVRERCMPVRPRRPVVVLPSYNGARKLPNLTPLLALLLAQEGVPVLVH
;
A
#
# COMPACT_ATOMS: atom_id res chain seq x y z
N MET A 1 -12.49 16.41 -2.51
CA MET A 1 -12.64 16.35 -3.99
C MET A 1 -13.03 14.92 -4.32
N SER A 2 -13.71 14.67 -5.43
CA SER A 2 -14.18 13.33 -5.77
C SER A 2 -13.13 12.58 -6.60
N ILE A 3 -13.03 11.26 -6.41
CA ILE A 3 -12.19 10.37 -7.21
C ILE A 3 -12.97 9.67 -8.34
N ALA A 4 -14.22 10.10 -8.60
CA ALA A 4 -15.08 9.49 -9.60
C ALA A 4 -14.47 9.45 -11.01
N ALA A 5 -13.68 10.47 -11.39
CA ALA A 5 -12.98 10.49 -12.67
C ALA A 5 -11.98 9.33 -12.80
N TYR A 6 -11.27 9.00 -11.71
CA TYR A 6 -10.36 7.86 -11.69
C TYR A 6 -11.11 6.53 -11.68
N ILE A 7 -12.17 6.41 -10.86
CA ILE A 7 -13.05 5.24 -10.83
C ILE A 7 -13.59 4.92 -12.23
N ARG A 8 -13.94 5.95 -13.01
CA ARG A 8 -14.40 5.79 -14.39
C ARG A 8 -13.36 5.14 -15.30
N GLU A 9 -12.07 5.34 -15.06
CA GLU A 9 -11.01 4.74 -15.88
C GLU A 9 -10.68 3.32 -15.39
N ILE A 10 -10.58 3.10 -14.07
CA ILE A 10 -10.19 1.81 -13.48
C ILE A 10 -11.35 0.80 -13.39
N GLY A 11 -12.61 1.27 -13.42
CA GLY A 11 -13.81 0.48 -13.10
C GLY A 11 -14.63 -0.01 -14.29
N ARG A 12 -14.10 0.01 -15.53
CA ARG A 12 -14.87 -0.31 -16.76
C ARG A 12 -14.94 -1.81 -17.10
N GLY A 13 -14.74 -2.69 -16.11
CA GLY A 13 -14.70 -4.14 -16.31
C GLY A 13 -13.38 -4.66 -16.88
N LYS A 14 -13.24 -6.00 -16.96
CA LYS A 14 -11.97 -6.69 -17.23
C LYS A 14 -11.23 -6.23 -18.50
N GLU A 15 -11.96 -5.91 -19.56
CA GLU A 15 -11.37 -5.53 -20.87
C GLU A 15 -11.38 -4.02 -21.13
N GLY A 16 -12.16 -3.25 -20.37
CA GLY A 16 -12.31 -1.81 -20.57
C GLY A 16 -11.52 -0.95 -19.60
N ALA A 17 -11.07 -1.54 -18.48
CA ALA A 17 -10.37 -0.82 -17.43
C ALA A 17 -8.99 -0.37 -17.91
N ARG A 18 -8.63 0.87 -17.59
CA ARG A 18 -7.36 1.50 -17.96
C ARG A 18 -6.57 1.81 -16.71
N SER A 19 -5.26 1.67 -16.82
CA SER A 19 -4.35 2.06 -15.75
C SER A 19 -4.23 3.57 -15.68
N LEU A 20 -4.16 4.08 -14.45
CA LEU A 20 -3.76 5.46 -14.20
C LEU A 20 -2.25 5.60 -14.39
N ASN A 21 -1.79 6.80 -14.74
CA ASN A 21 -0.37 7.11 -14.63
C ASN A 21 0.02 7.41 -13.17
N ALA A 22 1.32 7.50 -12.88
CA ALA A 22 1.82 7.66 -11.52
C ALA A 22 1.29 8.91 -10.80
N LEU A 23 1.18 10.06 -11.51
CA LEU A 23 0.67 11.30 -10.92
C LEU A 23 -0.82 11.19 -10.56
N GLN A 24 -1.62 10.56 -11.41
CA GLN A 24 -3.05 10.32 -11.15
C GLN A 24 -3.24 9.34 -9.99
N ALA A 25 -2.43 8.29 -9.93
CA ALA A 25 -2.46 7.31 -8.85
C ALA A 25 -2.04 7.91 -7.52
N HIS A 26 -1.00 8.76 -7.51
CA HIS A 26 -0.57 9.52 -6.35
C HIS A 26 -1.68 10.43 -5.81
N ASP A 27 -2.33 11.21 -6.69
CA ASP A 27 -3.43 12.09 -6.29
C ASP A 27 -4.60 11.30 -5.72
N LEU A 28 -5.02 10.22 -6.41
CA LEU A 28 -6.08 9.34 -5.93
C LEU A 28 -5.77 8.82 -4.52
N MET A 29 -4.60 8.20 -4.34
CA MET A 29 -4.22 7.60 -3.06
C MET A 29 -4.06 8.65 -1.97
N SER A 30 -3.56 9.84 -2.32
CA SER A 30 -3.49 10.98 -1.40
C SER A 30 -4.87 11.39 -0.88
N GLN A 31 -5.88 11.47 -1.76
CA GLN A 31 -7.25 11.78 -1.36
C GLN A 31 -7.88 10.69 -0.47
N VAL A 32 -7.58 9.41 -0.77
CA VAL A 32 -8.02 8.27 0.06
C VAL A 32 -7.41 8.33 1.46
N LEU A 33 -6.08 8.48 1.54
CA LEU A 33 -5.36 8.49 2.82
C LEU A 33 -5.66 9.74 3.67
N ASP A 34 -5.99 10.87 3.04
CA ASP A 34 -6.38 12.10 3.72
C ASP A 34 -7.86 12.12 4.16
N GLY A 35 -8.62 11.04 3.91
CA GLY A 35 -10.04 10.95 4.27
C GLY A 35 -10.93 11.94 3.50
N ARG A 36 -10.55 12.31 2.27
CA ARG A 36 -11.26 13.31 1.45
C ARG A 36 -12.29 12.73 0.49
N VAL A 37 -12.48 11.42 0.54
CA VAL A 37 -13.35 10.62 -0.33
C VAL A 37 -14.42 9.93 0.51
N THR A 38 -15.55 9.61 -0.12
CA THR A 38 -16.66 8.92 0.54
C THR A 38 -16.41 7.41 0.67
N ASP A 39 -17.07 6.74 1.62
CA ASP A 39 -16.99 5.27 1.78
C ASP A 39 -17.40 4.52 0.50
N LEU A 40 -18.38 5.07 -0.24
CA LEU A 40 -18.80 4.51 -1.53
C LEU A 40 -17.67 4.54 -2.55
N GLU A 41 -16.95 5.66 -2.63
CA GLU A 41 -15.81 5.81 -3.54
C GLU A 41 -14.63 4.91 -3.12
N ILE A 42 -14.36 4.77 -1.81
CA ILE A 42 -13.34 3.85 -1.29
C ILE A 42 -13.68 2.40 -1.67
N GLY A 43 -14.93 1.98 -1.46
CA GLY A 43 -15.40 0.64 -1.83
C GLY A 43 -15.29 0.38 -3.32
N ALA A 44 -15.68 1.35 -4.15
CA ALA A 44 -15.56 1.26 -5.60
C ALA A 44 -14.09 1.16 -6.06
N PHE A 45 -13.20 1.98 -5.50
CA PHE A 45 -11.76 1.92 -5.76
C PHE A 45 -11.17 0.54 -5.40
N ALA A 46 -11.45 0.04 -4.20
CA ALA A 46 -10.93 -1.24 -3.74
C ALA A 46 -11.38 -2.42 -4.62
N LEU A 47 -12.66 -2.46 -5.00
CA LEU A 47 -13.18 -3.49 -5.90
C LEU A 47 -12.61 -3.38 -7.32
N ALA A 48 -12.51 -2.16 -7.86
CA ALA A 48 -11.93 -1.94 -9.18
C ALA A 48 -10.48 -2.44 -9.23
N MET A 49 -9.65 -2.10 -8.23
CA MET A 49 -8.27 -2.60 -8.14
C MET A 49 -8.21 -4.12 -7.98
N ARG A 50 -9.09 -4.71 -7.15
CA ARG A 50 -9.14 -6.16 -6.96
C ARG A 50 -9.42 -6.93 -8.26
N ILE A 51 -10.24 -6.37 -9.15
CA ILE A 51 -10.62 -7.00 -10.42
C ILE A 51 -9.60 -6.71 -11.52
N LYS A 52 -9.14 -5.46 -11.62
CA LYS A 52 -8.19 -4.99 -12.66
C LYS A 52 -6.76 -5.47 -12.41
N GLY A 53 -6.34 -5.46 -11.15
CA GLY A 53 -4.93 -5.49 -10.74
C GLY A 53 -4.25 -4.14 -10.93
N GLU A 54 -3.25 -3.86 -10.10
CA GLU A 54 -2.46 -2.63 -10.14
C GLU A 54 -1.38 -2.67 -11.23
N SER A 55 -1.14 -1.53 -11.89
CA SER A 55 0.01 -1.32 -12.78
C SER A 55 1.25 -0.87 -12.01
N VAL A 56 2.43 -0.91 -12.65
CA VAL A 56 3.67 -0.38 -12.06
C VAL A 56 3.56 1.12 -11.77
N ASP A 57 2.97 1.90 -12.68
CA ASP A 57 2.76 3.33 -12.50
C ASP A 57 1.81 3.62 -11.33
N GLU A 58 0.73 2.84 -11.22
CA GLU A 58 -0.22 2.96 -10.11
C GLU A 58 0.45 2.66 -8.77
N LEU A 59 1.19 1.54 -8.67
CA LEU A 59 1.93 1.19 -7.46
C LEU A 59 2.98 2.25 -7.10
N THR A 60 3.63 2.85 -8.09
CA THR A 60 4.61 3.94 -7.88
C THR A 60 3.93 5.15 -7.25
N GLY A 61 2.83 5.64 -7.84
CA GLY A 61 2.10 6.77 -7.31
C GLY A 61 1.48 6.50 -5.94
N PHE A 62 0.92 5.30 -5.73
CA PHE A 62 0.39 4.87 -4.44
C PHE A 62 1.48 4.87 -3.37
N LEU A 63 2.66 4.32 -3.68
CA LEU A 63 3.78 4.26 -2.75
C LEU A 63 4.31 5.65 -2.38
N GLU A 64 4.38 6.58 -3.34
CA GLU A 64 4.76 7.97 -3.07
C GLU A 64 3.78 8.63 -2.10
N ALA A 65 2.47 8.51 -2.34
CA ALA A 65 1.43 9.05 -1.47
C ALA A 65 1.47 8.44 -0.06
N VAL A 66 1.73 7.13 0.06
CA VAL A 66 1.91 6.46 1.35
C VAL A 66 3.15 6.98 2.07
N ARG A 67 4.29 7.09 1.38
CA ARG A 67 5.57 7.54 1.96
C ARG A 67 5.50 8.95 2.54
N GLU A 68 4.78 9.86 1.89
CA GLU A 68 4.56 11.23 2.38
C GLU A 68 3.81 11.27 3.73
N ARG A 69 3.03 10.23 4.04
CA ARG A 69 2.21 10.12 5.25
C ARG A 69 2.79 9.17 6.29
N CYS A 70 3.84 8.41 5.94
CA CYS A 70 4.54 7.56 6.89
C CYS A 70 5.38 8.40 7.87
N MET A 71 5.46 7.94 9.11
CA MET A 71 6.38 8.52 10.08
C MET A 71 7.84 8.27 9.65
N PRO A 72 8.68 9.31 9.50
CA PRO A 72 10.07 9.12 9.10
C PRO A 72 10.87 8.49 10.25
N VAL A 73 11.54 7.37 9.98
CA VAL A 73 12.49 6.74 10.90
C VAL A 73 13.90 6.92 10.35
N ARG A 74 14.80 7.51 11.16
CA ARG A 74 16.19 7.79 10.77
C ARG A 74 17.16 6.98 11.62
N PRO A 75 17.49 5.74 11.23
CA PRO A 75 18.37 4.90 12.02
C PRO A 75 19.84 5.34 11.87
N ARG A 76 20.64 5.13 12.93
CA ARG A 76 22.10 5.44 12.92
C ARG A 76 22.95 4.35 12.25
N ARG A 77 22.36 3.18 12.01
CA ARG A 77 23.00 2.00 11.41
C ARG A 77 21.98 1.30 10.50
N PRO A 78 22.41 0.49 9.51
CA PRO A 78 21.49 -0.24 8.64
C PRO A 78 20.46 -1.07 9.43
N VAL A 79 19.21 -1.08 8.97
CA VAL A 79 18.08 -1.76 9.62
C VAL A 79 17.49 -2.79 8.67
N VAL A 80 17.20 -3.98 9.20
CA VAL A 80 16.37 -4.96 8.50
C VAL A 80 14.90 -4.60 8.71
N VAL A 81 14.19 -4.34 7.62
CA VAL A 81 12.76 -4.01 7.63
C VAL A 81 11.95 -5.26 7.28
N LEU A 82 11.10 -5.70 8.20
CA LEU A 82 10.27 -6.89 8.06
C LEU A 82 8.78 -6.51 7.96
N PRO A 83 8.20 -6.44 6.75
CA PRO A 83 6.76 -6.27 6.59
C PRO A 83 5.99 -7.52 7.03
N SER A 84 4.86 -7.34 7.74
CA SER A 84 4.03 -8.39 8.31
C SER A 84 2.54 -8.05 8.24
N TYR A 85 1.99 -8.02 7.02
CA TYR A 85 0.58 -7.70 6.75
C TYR A 85 -0.33 -8.93 6.62
N ASN A 86 0.17 -10.09 7.03
CA ASN A 86 -0.55 -11.37 7.05
C ASN A 86 -0.21 -12.10 8.36
N GLY A 87 -0.50 -13.41 8.44
CA GLY A 87 -0.11 -14.20 9.59
C GLY A 87 -0.32 -15.70 9.39
N ALA A 88 -0.31 -16.41 10.51
CA ALA A 88 -0.59 -17.84 10.58
C ALA A 88 -2.05 -18.16 10.21
N ARG A 89 -2.26 -19.15 9.34
CA ARG A 89 -3.60 -19.78 9.16
C ARG A 89 -3.65 -21.21 9.69
N LYS A 90 -2.60 -22.00 9.46
CA LYS A 90 -2.50 -23.41 9.87
C LYS A 90 -1.13 -23.79 10.47
N LEU A 91 -0.16 -22.88 10.41
CA LEU A 91 1.21 -23.06 10.89
C LEU A 91 1.59 -21.86 11.74
N PRO A 92 2.56 -22.00 12.67
CA PRO A 92 3.03 -20.88 13.49
C PRO A 92 3.53 -19.70 12.65
N ASN A 93 3.25 -18.49 13.10
CA ASN A 93 3.84 -17.29 12.52
C ASN A 93 5.26 -17.12 13.08
N LEU A 94 6.27 -17.31 12.23
CA LEU A 94 7.68 -17.25 12.63
C LEU A 94 8.30 -15.86 12.43
N THR A 95 7.56 -14.86 11.93
CA THR A 95 8.09 -13.49 11.78
C THR A 95 8.59 -12.89 13.12
N PRO A 96 7.88 -13.04 14.26
CA PRO A 96 8.38 -12.56 15.54
C PRO A 96 9.65 -13.28 15.99
N LEU A 97 9.75 -14.59 15.75
CA LEU A 97 10.94 -15.38 16.09
C LEU A 97 12.16 -14.88 15.29
N LEU A 98 12.01 -14.69 13.97
CA LEU A 98 13.07 -14.14 13.12
C LEU A 98 13.53 -12.77 13.59
N ALA A 99 12.58 -11.86 13.88
CA ALA A 99 12.89 -10.52 14.35
C ALA A 99 13.70 -10.53 15.66
N LEU A 100 13.32 -11.39 16.61
CA LEU A 100 14.00 -11.53 17.88
C LEU A 100 15.40 -12.14 17.74
N LEU A 101 15.56 -13.16 16.90
CA LEU A 101 16.88 -13.78 16.65
C LEU A 101 17.85 -12.77 16.00
N LEU A 102 17.38 -11.99 15.01
CA LEU A 102 18.19 -10.92 14.42
C LEU A 102 18.59 -9.86 15.47
N ALA A 103 17.65 -9.47 16.34
CA ALA A 103 17.94 -8.51 17.40
C ALA A 103 18.96 -9.05 18.43
N GLN A 104 18.93 -10.36 18.74
CA GLN A 104 19.90 -11.04 19.60
C GLN A 104 21.32 -11.04 18.99
N GLU A 105 21.42 -11.19 17.66
CA GLU A 105 22.67 -11.01 16.91
C GLU A 105 23.09 -9.54 16.76
N GLY A 106 22.40 -8.63 17.45
CA GLY A 106 22.69 -7.20 17.43
C GLY A 106 22.23 -6.48 16.17
N VAL A 107 21.52 -7.13 15.24
CA VAL A 107 20.99 -6.50 14.02
C VAL A 107 19.78 -5.63 14.38
N PRO A 108 19.73 -4.34 13.98
CA PRO A 108 18.52 -3.54 14.12
C PRO A 108 17.40 -4.12 13.26
N VAL A 109 16.23 -4.30 13.85
CA VAL A 109 15.04 -4.77 13.15
C VAL A 109 13.90 -3.77 13.34
N LEU A 110 13.19 -3.48 12.26
CA LEU A 110 11.90 -2.79 12.29
C LEU A 110 10.87 -3.72 11.68
N VAL A 111 9.85 -4.08 12.47
CA VAL A 111 8.70 -4.86 12.00
C VAL A 111 7.53 -3.90 11.81
N HIS A 112 6.78 -4.04 10.71
CA HIS A 112 5.61 -3.21 10.42
C HIS A 112 4.51 -3.97 9.68
#